data_AF-A0A2S6I6F4-F1
#
_entry.id   AF-A0A2S6I6F4-F1
#
_cell.length_a   1.000
_cell.length_b   1.000
_cell.length_c   1.000
_cell.angle_alpha   90.00
_cell.angle_beta   90.00
_cell.angle_gamma   90.00
#
_symmetry.space_group_name_H-M   'P 1'
#
loop_
_entity.id
_entity.type
_entity.pdbx_description
1 polymer ?
#
loop_
_entity_poly.entity_id
_entity_poly.type
_entity_poly.pdbx_seq_one_letter_code
_entity_poly.pdbx_strand_id
1 'polypeptide(L)'
;MSETSWLRRIQDRLTGNGLDRRADWPSWYREYADSFQSPPPPGTPLHELPVVVLDAETTGLDVRRDRILSLGALRVSGNSISLADKFEAYLPVPDGFDGSESVSIHGIIPNSSRYDHTDEPTLLAEFLTYLGSKVIVGHHIGFDVEMINRSLLRHGAPPLRNAVVDTADLAKRLRPAGYWTPRHDYGLDALAKRYTIPLSDRHTALGDCYITAVLWLKLLRRLAVKLDRDLVLGDVLKR
;
A
#
# COMPACT_ATOMS: atom_id res chain seq x y z
N MET A 1 10.56 24.19 8.49
CA MET A 1 11.25 23.00 9.07
C MET A 1 11.99 22.32 7.93
N SER A 2 13.31 22.15 8.01
CA SER A 2 14.07 21.58 6.91
C SER A 2 13.84 20.05 6.81
N GLU A 3 13.79 19.56 5.58
CA GLU A 3 13.60 18.16 5.17
C GLU A 3 14.59 17.19 5.86
N THR A 4 15.76 17.69 6.24
CA THR A 4 16.80 17.00 7.00
C THR A 4 16.44 16.67 8.46
N SER A 5 15.51 17.38 9.09
CA SER A 5 15.11 17.12 10.48
C SER A 5 14.17 15.92 10.62
N TRP A 6 13.39 15.62 9.59
CA TRP A 6 12.42 14.52 9.59
C TRP A 6 13.10 13.17 9.33
N LEU A 7 14.00 13.10 8.34
CA LEU A 7 14.81 11.91 8.07
C LEU A 7 15.64 11.50 9.28
N ARG A 8 16.24 12.47 9.98
CA ARG A 8 17.01 12.20 11.21
C ARG A 8 16.15 11.61 12.33
N ARG A 9 14.91 12.08 12.52
CA ARG A 9 13.99 11.50 13.53
C ARG A 9 13.52 10.09 13.16
N ILE A 10 13.40 9.78 11.88
CA ILE A 10 13.12 8.41 11.42
C ILE A 10 14.33 7.53 11.67
N GLN A 11 15.53 8.02 11.33
CA GLN A 11 16.77 7.29 11.53
C GLN A 11 17.07 7.07 13.03
N ASP A 12 16.78 8.05 13.90
CA ASP A 12 16.89 7.94 15.36
C ASP A 12 15.88 6.94 15.95
N ARG A 13 14.69 6.81 15.34
CA ARG A 13 13.70 5.76 15.69
C ARG A 13 14.11 4.38 15.18
N LEU A 14 14.71 4.29 14.00
CA LEU A 14 15.23 3.03 13.44
C LEU A 14 16.51 2.54 14.13
N THR A 15 17.29 3.45 14.75
CA THR A 15 18.55 3.14 15.46
C THR A 15 18.39 2.93 16.96
N GLY A 16 17.14 2.89 17.47
CA GLY A 16 16.85 2.32 18.78
C GLY A 16 17.27 3.13 20.00
N ASN A 17 17.43 4.46 19.89
CA ASN A 17 17.84 5.29 21.03
C ASN A 17 16.68 5.96 21.80
N GLY A 18 15.47 5.39 21.73
CA GLY A 18 14.34 5.83 22.55
C GLY A 18 13.25 4.77 22.67
N LEU A 19 13.37 3.91 23.69
CA LEU A 19 12.28 3.10 24.28
C LEU A 19 11.36 2.32 23.31
N ASP A 20 11.90 1.77 22.21
CA ASP A 20 11.18 0.82 21.37
C ASP A 20 11.42 -0.61 21.90
N ARG A 21 10.83 -0.93 23.06
CA ARG A 21 10.96 -2.27 23.64
C ARG A 21 9.90 -3.16 23.01
N ARG A 22 10.35 -4.18 22.26
CA ARG A 22 9.48 -5.20 21.67
C ARG A 22 8.45 -5.80 22.63
N ALA A 23 8.75 -5.83 23.93
CA ALA A 23 7.81 -6.28 24.97
C ALA A 23 6.55 -5.39 25.10
N ASP A 24 6.65 -4.12 24.75
CA ASP A 24 5.59 -3.11 24.84
C ASP A 24 4.71 -3.10 23.57
N TRP A 25 5.08 -3.86 22.53
CA TRP A 25 4.28 -3.96 21.30
C TRP A 25 3.02 -4.79 21.51
N PRO A 26 1.90 -4.40 20.86
CA PRO A 26 0.72 -5.25 20.77
C PRO A 26 1.08 -6.66 20.28
N SER A 27 0.40 -7.68 20.81
CA SER A 27 0.69 -9.10 20.45
C SER A 27 0.59 -9.34 18.95
N TRP A 28 -0.46 -8.82 18.31
CA TRP A 28 -0.67 -8.91 16.86
C TRP A 28 0.49 -8.30 16.05
N TYR A 29 1.12 -7.24 16.56
CA TYR A 29 2.28 -6.64 15.88
C TYR A 29 3.52 -7.51 16.05
N ARG A 30 3.72 -8.12 17.22
CA ARG A 30 4.84 -9.04 17.46
C ARG A 30 4.77 -10.24 16.52
N GLU A 31 3.60 -10.84 16.37
CA GLU A 31 3.36 -11.95 15.45
C GLU A 31 3.65 -11.56 14.00
N TYR A 32 3.16 -10.39 13.57
CA TYR A 32 3.52 -9.82 12.26
C TYR A 32 5.03 -9.61 12.12
N ALA A 33 5.69 -9.06 13.13
CA ALA A 33 7.13 -8.81 13.10
C ALA A 33 7.94 -10.12 13.02
N ASP A 34 7.45 -11.21 13.60
CA ASP A 34 8.05 -12.54 13.52
C ASP A 34 7.99 -13.14 12.11
N SER A 35 7.06 -12.71 11.26
CA SER A 35 7.00 -13.17 9.85
C SER A 35 8.21 -12.73 9.01
N PHE A 36 9.07 -11.82 9.52
CA PHE A 36 10.24 -11.26 8.83
C PHE A 36 11.58 -11.94 9.19
N GLN A 37 11.56 -13.10 9.84
CA GLN A 37 12.81 -13.79 10.23
C GLN A 37 13.71 -14.13 9.03
N SER A 38 13.11 -14.35 7.85
CA SER A 38 13.83 -14.68 6.61
C SER A 38 13.24 -13.91 5.42
N PRO A 39 13.58 -12.62 5.21
CA PRO A 39 13.10 -11.87 4.06
C PRO A 39 13.67 -12.44 2.76
N PRO A 40 12.91 -12.41 1.65
CA PRO A 40 13.41 -12.90 0.37
C PRO A 40 14.60 -12.04 -0.10
N PRO A 41 15.72 -12.65 -0.53
CA PRO A 41 16.87 -11.90 -1.04
C PRO A 41 16.50 -11.12 -2.31
N PRO A 42 17.20 -10.01 -2.64
CA PRO A 42 16.93 -9.24 -3.85
C PRO A 42 17.02 -10.04 -5.17
N GLY A 43 17.75 -11.15 -5.18
CA GLY A 43 17.87 -12.05 -6.33
C GLY A 43 16.74 -13.07 -6.48
N THR A 44 15.77 -13.13 -5.57
CA THR A 44 14.65 -14.07 -5.67
C THR A 44 13.81 -13.78 -6.93
N PRO A 45 13.48 -14.80 -7.74
CA PRO A 45 12.59 -14.64 -8.89
C PRO A 45 11.25 -14.02 -8.48
N LEU A 46 10.87 -12.93 -9.15
CA LEU A 46 9.69 -12.17 -8.75
C LEU A 46 8.39 -12.96 -8.92
N HIS A 47 8.35 -13.89 -9.88
CA HIS A 47 7.17 -14.71 -10.14
C HIS A 47 6.92 -15.78 -9.06
N GLU A 48 7.92 -16.08 -8.22
CA GLU A 48 7.80 -16.99 -7.06
C GLU A 48 7.34 -16.26 -5.80
N LEU A 49 7.35 -14.93 -5.81
CA LEU A 49 7.01 -14.11 -4.64
C LEU A 49 5.57 -13.63 -4.70
N PRO A 50 4.73 -14.00 -3.70
CA PRO A 50 3.44 -13.36 -3.55
C PRO A 50 3.64 -11.92 -3.09
N VAL A 51 2.92 -11.00 -3.73
CA VAL A 51 2.83 -9.59 -3.33
C VAL A 51 1.40 -9.27 -2.89
N VAL A 52 1.26 -8.23 -2.07
CA VAL A 52 -0.04 -7.70 -1.65
C VAL A 52 -0.19 -6.33 -2.30
N VAL A 53 -1.19 -6.21 -3.18
CA VAL A 53 -1.61 -4.93 -3.74
C VAL A 53 -2.54 -4.27 -2.73
N LEU A 54 -2.32 -2.99 -2.44
CA LEU A 54 -2.94 -2.26 -1.34
C LEU A 54 -3.43 -0.89 -1.81
N ASP A 55 -4.57 -0.47 -1.27
CA ASP A 55 -5.16 0.84 -1.44
C ASP A 55 -6.04 1.17 -0.22
N ALA A 56 -6.06 2.43 0.20
CA ALA A 56 -6.83 2.90 1.34
C ALA A 56 -7.67 4.13 0.99
N GLU A 57 -8.96 4.07 1.34
CA GLU A 57 -9.84 5.24 1.32
C GLU A 57 -9.81 5.93 2.68
N THR A 58 -9.84 7.26 2.68
CA THR A 58 -9.56 8.06 3.88
C THR A 58 -10.50 9.26 4.01
N THR A 59 -10.59 9.81 5.21
CA THR A 59 -11.36 11.03 5.46
C THR A 59 -10.78 12.27 4.76
N GLY A 60 -9.53 12.22 4.33
CA GLY A 60 -8.82 13.35 3.74
C GLY A 60 -7.33 13.06 3.55
N LEU A 61 -6.57 14.05 3.10
CA LEU A 61 -5.18 13.88 2.65
C LEU A 61 -4.11 14.25 3.70
N ASP A 62 -4.48 14.64 4.92
CA ASP A 62 -3.54 14.92 6.01
C ASP A 62 -3.36 13.70 6.93
N VAL A 63 -2.29 12.95 6.70
CA VAL A 63 -1.91 11.75 7.48
C VAL A 63 -1.84 11.94 9.00
N ARG A 64 -1.73 13.18 9.50
CA ARG A 64 -1.72 13.47 10.94
C ARG A 64 -3.11 13.62 11.53
N ARG A 65 -4.08 14.08 10.74
CA ARG A 65 -5.42 14.45 11.20
C ARG A 65 -6.48 13.47 10.72
N ASP A 66 -6.35 13.01 9.48
CA ASP A 66 -7.29 12.13 8.81
C ASP A 66 -7.18 10.67 9.29
N ARG A 67 -8.19 9.88 8.95
CA ARG A 67 -8.35 8.48 9.32
C ARG A 67 -8.63 7.62 8.09
N ILE A 68 -8.25 6.35 8.20
CA ILE A 68 -8.64 5.32 7.23
C ILE A 68 -10.14 5.09 7.39
N LEU A 69 -10.84 5.00 6.26
CA LEU A 69 -12.26 4.65 6.16
C LEU A 69 -12.45 3.24 5.61
N SER A 70 -11.61 2.85 4.66
CA SER A 70 -11.57 1.49 4.13
C SER A 70 -10.15 1.12 3.76
N LEU A 71 -9.84 -0.17 3.90
CA LEU A 71 -8.59 -0.75 3.47
C LEU A 71 -8.88 -1.95 2.57
N GLY A 72 -8.41 -1.88 1.33
CA GLY A 72 -8.49 -2.96 0.36
C GLY A 72 -7.11 -3.59 0.17
N ALA A 73 -7.07 -4.91 0.06
CA ALA A 73 -5.85 -5.60 -0.34
C ALA A 73 -6.13 -6.86 -1.16
N LEU A 74 -5.27 -7.13 -2.15
CA LEU A 74 -5.36 -8.29 -3.04
C LEU A 74 -4.01 -9.00 -3.17
N ARG A 75 -4.03 -10.33 -3.07
CA ARG A 75 -2.84 -11.14 -3.29
C ARG A 75 -2.62 -11.36 -4.79
N VAL A 76 -1.38 -11.13 -5.22
CA VAL A 76 -0.91 -11.45 -6.57
C VAL A 76 0.28 -12.39 -6.46
N SER A 77 0.22 -13.52 -7.15
CA SER A 77 1.28 -14.53 -7.17
C SER A 77 1.65 -14.83 -8.63
N GLY A 78 2.90 -14.55 -9.00
CA GLY A 78 3.33 -14.66 -10.40
C GLY A 78 2.49 -13.79 -11.31
N ASN A 79 1.80 -14.43 -12.27
CA ASN A 79 0.92 -13.77 -13.23
C ASN A 79 -0.57 -13.89 -12.89
N SER A 80 -0.91 -14.29 -11.65
CA SER A 80 -2.29 -14.53 -11.22
C SER A 80 -2.72 -13.58 -10.11
N ILE A 81 -3.92 -13.00 -10.26
CA ILE A 81 -4.59 -12.21 -9.23
C ILE A 81 -5.60 -13.13 -8.54
N SER A 82 -5.48 -13.33 -7.23
CA SER A 82 -6.39 -14.19 -6.48
C SER A 82 -7.53 -13.38 -5.89
N LEU A 83 -8.67 -13.31 -6.61
CA LEU A 83 -9.85 -12.54 -6.17
C LEU A 83 -10.51 -13.11 -4.90
N ALA A 84 -10.36 -14.41 -4.66
CA ALA A 84 -10.85 -15.06 -3.43
C ALA A 84 -9.95 -14.80 -2.22
N ASP A 85 -8.70 -14.39 -2.45
CA ASP A 85 -7.70 -14.14 -1.42
C ASP A 85 -7.50 -12.62 -1.29
N LYS A 86 -8.54 -11.99 -0.74
CA LYS A 86 -8.63 -10.54 -0.55
C LYS A 86 -8.78 -10.19 0.93
N PHE A 87 -8.35 -8.99 1.28
CA PHE A 87 -8.69 -8.33 2.52
C PHE A 87 -9.50 -7.07 2.18
N GLU A 88 -10.59 -6.85 2.90
CA GLU A 88 -11.42 -5.67 2.73
C GLU A 88 -12.07 -5.38 4.07
N ALA A 89 -11.83 -4.18 4.60
CA ALA A 89 -12.37 -3.76 5.88
C ALA A 89 -12.80 -2.30 5.83
N TYR A 90 -13.78 -1.96 6.67
CA TYR A 90 -14.34 -0.63 6.79
C TYR A 90 -14.28 -0.19 8.25
N LEU A 91 -13.93 1.08 8.48
CA LEU A 91 -13.91 1.69 9.80
C LEU A 91 -15.05 2.71 9.93
N PRO A 92 -15.63 2.86 11.12
CA PRO A 92 -16.59 3.91 11.38
C PRO A 92 -15.93 5.28 11.22
N VAL A 93 -16.73 6.26 10.84
CA VAL A 93 -16.26 7.62 10.63
C VAL A 93 -16.08 8.31 11.99
N PRO A 94 -14.99 9.08 12.20
CA PRO A 94 -14.81 9.84 13.44
C PRO A 94 -15.91 10.87 13.68
N ASP A 95 -16.28 11.08 14.94
CA ASP A 95 -17.27 12.08 15.33
C ASP A 95 -16.89 13.48 14.81
N GLY A 96 -17.84 14.17 14.17
CA GLY A 96 -17.68 15.54 13.66
C GLY A 96 -17.05 15.65 12.27
N PHE A 97 -16.83 14.54 11.56
CA PHE A 97 -16.47 14.57 10.14
C PHE A 97 -17.70 14.89 9.28
N ASP A 98 -17.62 15.95 8.46
CA ASP A 98 -18.71 16.38 7.58
C ASP A 98 -18.72 15.65 6.22
N GLY A 99 -17.62 14.99 5.86
CA GLY A 99 -17.48 14.03 4.75
C GLY A 99 -17.74 14.55 3.34
N SER A 100 -18.05 15.83 3.16
CA SER A 100 -18.57 16.29 1.87
C SER A 100 -17.61 16.09 0.68
N GLU A 101 -16.30 16.28 0.88
CA GLU A 101 -15.31 16.17 -0.19
C GLU A 101 -14.89 14.72 -0.46
N SER A 102 -14.53 13.94 0.57
CA SER A 102 -14.07 12.56 0.38
C SER A 102 -15.18 11.62 -0.11
N VAL A 103 -16.40 11.78 0.42
CA VAL A 103 -17.57 10.97 0.01
C VAL A 103 -17.90 11.22 -1.46
N SER A 104 -17.68 12.44 -1.97
CA SER A 104 -17.90 12.75 -3.38
C SER A 104 -16.93 12.02 -4.33
N ILE A 105 -15.80 11.56 -3.81
CA ILE A 105 -14.77 10.85 -4.56
C ILE A 105 -14.99 9.34 -4.48
N HIS A 106 -14.99 8.78 -3.25
CA HIS A 106 -15.00 7.33 -3.03
C HIS A 106 -16.39 6.73 -2.77
N GLY A 107 -17.42 7.56 -2.62
CA GLY A 107 -18.80 7.10 -2.44
C GLY A 107 -19.10 6.34 -1.13
N ILE A 108 -18.09 6.00 -0.32
CA ILE A 108 -18.26 5.44 1.03
C ILE A 108 -19.03 6.43 1.90
N ILE A 109 -20.30 6.14 2.13
CA ILE A 109 -21.18 6.93 2.98
C ILE A 109 -20.82 6.67 4.45
N PRO A 110 -20.52 7.71 5.24
CA PRO A 110 -20.22 7.60 6.67
C PRO A 110 -21.26 6.78 7.43
N ASN A 111 -20.80 5.81 8.23
CA ASN A 111 -21.64 4.97 9.10
C ASN A 111 -22.81 4.28 8.38
N SER A 112 -22.67 4.04 7.09
CA SER A 112 -23.66 3.34 6.29
C SER A 112 -23.75 1.87 6.72
N SER A 113 -24.97 1.36 6.88
CA SER A 113 -25.25 -0.04 7.16
C SER A 113 -24.98 -0.97 5.96
N ARG A 114 -24.49 -0.44 4.84
CA ARG A 114 -24.01 -1.24 3.70
C ARG A 114 -22.67 -1.92 3.99
N TYR A 115 -21.93 -1.44 4.97
CA TYR A 115 -20.60 -1.93 5.30
C TYR A 115 -20.60 -2.50 6.72
N ASP A 116 -19.96 -3.66 6.88
CA ASP A 116 -19.68 -4.21 8.20
C ASP A 116 -18.44 -3.51 8.75
N HIS A 117 -18.67 -2.57 9.67
CA HIS A 117 -17.62 -1.79 10.30
C HIS A 117 -16.95 -2.60 11.42
N THR A 118 -15.63 -2.49 11.50
CA THR A 118 -14.82 -3.04 12.58
C THR A 118 -14.10 -1.91 13.34
N ASP A 119 -13.47 -2.23 14.46
CA ASP A 119 -12.59 -1.28 15.15
C ASP A 119 -11.17 -1.28 14.55
N GLU A 120 -10.46 -0.17 14.73
CA GLU A 120 -9.14 0.04 14.15
C GLU A 120 -8.08 -1.00 14.62
N PRO A 121 -7.98 -1.36 15.92
CA PRO A 121 -7.10 -2.45 16.37
C PRO A 121 -7.37 -3.80 15.69
N THR A 122 -8.65 -4.17 15.54
CA THR A 122 -9.05 -5.44 14.91
C THR A 122 -8.68 -5.44 13.43
N LEU A 123 -8.99 -4.36 12.71
CA LEU A 123 -8.57 -4.18 11.31
C LEU A 123 -7.07 -4.32 11.16
N LEU A 124 -6.27 -3.65 12.00
CA LEU A 124 -4.82 -3.71 11.94
C LEU A 124 -4.30 -5.14 12.20
N ALA A 125 -4.83 -5.84 13.21
CA ALA A 125 -4.42 -7.18 13.54
C ALA A 125 -4.67 -8.17 12.38
N GLU A 126 -5.88 -8.12 11.80
CA GLU A 126 -6.27 -8.97 10.67
C GLU A 126 -5.48 -8.62 9.41
N PHE A 127 -5.33 -7.33 9.11
CA PHE A 127 -4.57 -6.87 7.95
C PHE A 127 -3.10 -7.28 8.05
N LEU A 128 -2.45 -7.09 9.21
CA LEU A 128 -1.05 -7.46 9.39
C LEU A 128 -0.85 -8.98 9.31
N THR A 129 -1.82 -9.77 9.77
CA THR A 129 -1.83 -11.23 9.59
C THR A 129 -1.91 -11.59 8.11
N TYR A 130 -2.83 -10.97 7.37
CA TYR A 130 -2.99 -11.17 5.93
C TYR A 130 -1.73 -10.77 5.14
N LEU A 131 -1.15 -9.61 5.49
CA LEU A 131 0.03 -9.04 4.87
C LEU A 131 1.28 -9.90 5.13
N GLY A 132 1.56 -10.22 6.39
CA GLY A 132 2.81 -10.86 6.81
C GLY A 132 4.03 -10.12 6.28
N SER A 133 5.06 -10.84 5.82
CA SER A 133 6.30 -10.27 5.27
C SER A 133 6.28 -10.02 3.75
N LYS A 134 5.12 -10.11 3.11
CA LYS A 134 4.98 -9.97 1.64
C LYS A 134 5.30 -8.54 1.18
N VAL A 135 5.73 -8.37 -0.07
CA VAL A 135 5.97 -7.04 -0.64
C VAL A 135 4.64 -6.32 -0.82
N ILE A 136 4.57 -5.06 -0.39
CA ILE A 136 3.43 -4.17 -0.65
C ILE A 136 3.61 -3.54 -2.03
N VAL A 137 2.58 -3.61 -2.85
CA VAL A 137 2.48 -2.92 -4.13
C VAL A 137 1.29 -1.96 -4.05
N GLY A 138 1.43 -0.76 -4.57
CA GLY A 138 0.28 0.14 -4.72
C GLY A 138 0.55 1.25 -5.73
N HIS A 139 -0.39 2.17 -5.88
CA HIS A 139 -0.25 3.31 -6.77
C HIS A 139 -0.19 4.60 -5.98
N HIS A 140 0.91 5.35 -6.05
CA HIS A 140 1.16 6.45 -5.11
C HIS A 140 1.14 6.03 -3.63
N ILE A 141 1.48 4.76 -3.39
CA ILE A 141 1.32 3.98 -2.14
C ILE A 141 1.98 4.57 -0.89
N GLY A 142 2.84 5.58 -1.04
CA GLY A 142 3.46 6.24 0.11
C GLY A 142 2.44 6.88 1.04
N PHE A 143 1.32 7.36 0.52
CA PHE A 143 0.23 7.93 1.31
C PHE A 143 -0.46 6.85 2.16
N ASP A 144 -0.90 5.77 1.53
CA ASP A 144 -1.59 4.64 2.16
C ASP A 144 -0.75 4.00 3.28
N VAL A 145 0.54 3.76 3.00
CA VAL A 145 1.49 3.22 3.98
C VAL A 145 1.65 4.16 5.17
N GLU A 146 1.72 5.47 4.93
CA GLU A 146 1.82 6.45 6.03
C GLU A 146 0.51 6.52 6.83
N MET A 147 -0.66 6.42 6.19
CA MET A 147 -1.95 6.31 6.88
C MET A 147 -2.00 5.10 7.82
N ILE A 148 -1.54 3.93 7.35
CA ILE A 148 -1.46 2.72 8.17
C ILE A 148 -0.43 2.90 9.29
N ASN A 149 0.75 3.46 9.02
CA ASN A 149 1.75 3.72 10.05
C ASN A 149 1.25 4.67 11.14
N ARG A 150 0.40 5.65 10.78
CA ARG A 150 -0.25 6.56 11.74
C ARG A 150 -1.28 5.84 12.58
N SER A 151 -2.00 4.90 11.98
CA SER A 151 -2.91 3.99 12.67
C SER A 151 -2.15 3.09 13.66
N LEU A 152 -1.09 2.42 13.22
CA LEU A 152 -0.21 1.62 14.07
C LEU A 152 0.35 2.42 15.25
N LEU A 153 0.83 3.64 15.01
CA LEU A 153 1.38 4.51 16.04
C LEU A 153 0.34 4.88 17.11
N ARG A 154 -0.94 5.08 16.75
CA ARG A 154 -2.02 5.34 17.73
C ARG A 154 -2.21 4.17 18.69
N HIS A 155 -1.90 2.96 18.25
CA HIS A 155 -2.06 1.71 19.01
C HIS A 155 -0.73 1.18 19.56
N GLY A 156 0.31 2.02 19.64
CA GLY A 156 1.60 1.64 20.24
C GLY A 156 2.43 0.67 19.40
N ALA A 157 2.11 0.50 18.12
CA ALA A 157 2.87 -0.33 17.19
C ALA A 157 3.86 0.51 16.34
N PRO A 158 5.07 -0.03 16.06
CA PRO A 158 5.99 0.56 15.10
C PRO A 158 5.44 0.58 13.65
N PRO A 159 6.10 1.33 12.73
CA PRO A 159 5.75 1.35 11.32
C PRO A 159 5.90 -0.03 10.63
N LEU A 160 5.14 -0.22 9.55
CA LEU A 160 5.26 -1.37 8.65
C LEU A 160 6.72 -1.62 8.23
N ARG A 161 7.10 -2.90 8.21
CA ARG A 161 8.45 -3.38 7.89
C ARG A 161 8.58 -3.91 6.46
N ASN A 162 7.46 -4.02 5.74
CA ASN A 162 7.42 -4.57 4.39
C ASN A 162 8.20 -3.72 3.40
N ALA A 163 8.79 -4.37 2.40
CA ALA A 163 9.24 -3.66 1.22
C ALA A 163 8.03 -3.10 0.46
N VAL A 164 8.17 -1.90 -0.11
CA VAL A 164 7.09 -1.18 -0.78
C VAL A 164 7.49 -0.84 -2.22
N VAL A 165 6.60 -1.11 -3.16
CA VAL A 165 6.75 -0.80 -4.58
C VAL A 165 5.60 0.07 -5.06
N ASP A 166 5.95 1.22 -5.64
CA ASP A 166 5.00 2.15 -6.24
C ASP A 166 4.92 1.92 -7.76
N THR A 167 3.73 1.57 -8.24
CA THR A 167 3.47 1.32 -9.67
C THR A 167 3.61 2.59 -10.51
N ALA A 168 3.35 3.78 -9.96
CA ALA A 168 3.58 5.04 -10.66
C ALA A 168 5.07 5.25 -10.91
N ASP A 169 5.91 4.94 -9.93
CA ASP A 169 7.37 5.04 -10.08
C ASP A 169 7.93 3.96 -11.01
N LEU A 170 7.41 2.73 -10.93
CA LEU A 170 7.76 1.69 -11.88
C LEU A 170 7.40 2.08 -13.32
N ALA A 171 6.20 2.65 -13.54
CA ALA A 171 5.78 3.16 -14.84
C ALA A 171 6.70 4.28 -15.36
N LYS A 172 7.18 5.19 -14.48
CA LYS A 172 8.16 6.22 -14.85
C LYS A 172 9.48 5.62 -15.32
N ARG A 173 9.99 4.56 -14.67
CA ARG A 173 11.23 3.86 -15.06
C ARG A 173 11.15 3.20 -16.45
N LEU A 174 9.94 2.88 -16.90
CA LEU A 174 9.67 2.28 -18.21
C LEU A 174 9.56 3.31 -19.35
N ARG A 175 9.65 4.61 -19.05
CA ARG A 175 9.62 5.65 -20.07
C ARG A 175 10.82 5.52 -21.03
N PRO A 176 10.65 5.77 -22.34
CA PRO A 176 11.76 5.90 -23.27
C PRO A 176 12.71 7.03 -22.86
N ALA A 177 14.01 6.83 -23.07
CA ALA A 177 15.01 7.87 -22.76
C ALA A 177 14.75 9.14 -23.60
N GLY A 178 14.92 10.32 -22.99
CA GLY A 178 14.76 11.61 -23.66
C GLY A 178 13.33 12.17 -23.74
N TYR A 179 12.31 11.39 -23.35
CA TYR A 179 10.93 11.89 -23.29
C TYR A 179 10.62 12.44 -21.90
N TRP A 180 10.16 13.68 -21.83
CA TRP A 180 9.52 14.22 -20.62
C TRP A 180 8.02 13.98 -20.72
N THR A 181 7.43 13.43 -19.67
CA THR A 181 5.97 13.30 -19.54
C THR A 181 5.55 13.98 -18.24
N PRO A 182 4.47 14.78 -18.26
CA PRO A 182 3.92 15.41 -17.07
C PRO A 182 3.61 14.41 -15.95
N ARG A 183 3.53 14.88 -14.70
CA ARG A 183 3.16 14.02 -13.56
C ARG A 183 1.75 13.42 -13.68
N HIS A 184 0.79 14.16 -14.24
CA HIS A 184 -0.60 13.69 -14.39
C HIS A 184 -0.72 12.46 -15.30
N ASP A 185 0.23 12.26 -16.21
CA ASP A 185 0.29 11.08 -17.10
C ASP A 185 0.63 9.77 -16.38
N TYR A 186 0.89 9.83 -15.07
CA TYR A 186 1.20 8.68 -14.23
C TYR A 186 0.19 8.45 -13.12
N GLY A 187 -0.93 9.18 -13.08
CA GLY A 187 -2.04 8.81 -12.21
C GLY A 187 -2.71 7.51 -12.65
N LEU A 188 -3.41 6.84 -11.75
CA LEU A 188 -3.97 5.51 -11.99
C LEU A 188 -4.92 5.51 -13.19
N ASP A 189 -5.76 6.55 -13.36
CA ASP A 189 -6.66 6.69 -14.52
C ASP A 189 -5.90 6.81 -15.85
N ALA A 190 -4.86 7.65 -15.87
CA ALA A 190 -4.06 7.87 -17.07
C ALA A 190 -3.31 6.59 -17.47
N LEU A 191 -2.77 5.86 -16.49
CA LEU A 191 -2.11 4.58 -16.74
C LEU A 191 -3.12 3.49 -17.11
N ALA A 192 -4.26 3.39 -16.44
CA ALA A 192 -5.30 2.44 -16.78
C ALA A 192 -5.76 2.63 -18.24
N LYS A 193 -5.99 3.89 -18.66
CA LYS A 193 -6.28 4.23 -20.06
C LYS A 193 -5.15 3.81 -20.99
N ARG A 194 -3.90 4.16 -20.68
CA ARG A 194 -2.71 3.83 -21.49
C ARG A 194 -2.53 2.33 -21.67
N TYR A 195 -2.84 1.55 -20.65
CA TYR A 195 -2.66 0.10 -20.63
C TYR A 195 -3.95 -0.68 -20.93
N THR A 196 -5.02 0.02 -21.33
CA THR A 196 -6.34 -0.56 -21.65
C THR A 196 -6.87 -1.43 -20.52
N ILE A 197 -6.91 -0.87 -19.31
CA ILE A 197 -7.44 -1.49 -18.10
C ILE A 197 -8.82 -0.88 -17.83
N PRO A 198 -9.88 -1.69 -17.69
CA PRO A 198 -11.20 -1.19 -17.29
C PRO A 198 -11.15 -0.55 -15.90
N LEU A 199 -11.81 0.59 -15.73
CA LEU A 199 -11.95 1.29 -14.45
C LEU A 199 -13.19 0.82 -13.68
N SER A 200 -13.39 -0.50 -13.62
CA SER A 200 -14.51 -1.09 -12.88
C SER A 200 -14.32 -0.87 -11.38
N ASP A 201 -15.40 -0.46 -10.70
CA ASP A 201 -15.43 -0.25 -9.24
C ASP A 201 -14.40 0.78 -8.71
N ARG A 202 -14.02 1.72 -9.58
CA ARG A 202 -13.08 2.80 -9.28
C ARG A 202 -13.53 3.64 -8.08
N HIS A 203 -12.56 4.05 -7.26
CA HIS A 203 -12.76 4.79 -6.02
C HIS A 203 -13.42 3.96 -4.92
N THR A 204 -13.27 2.64 -5.00
CA THR A 204 -13.37 1.76 -3.84
C THR A 204 -11.97 1.20 -3.59
N ALA A 205 -11.61 0.98 -2.33
CA ALA A 205 -10.28 0.48 -1.98
C ALA A 205 -9.97 -0.85 -2.70
N LEU A 206 -10.95 -1.77 -2.78
CA LEU A 206 -10.76 -3.05 -3.46
C LEU A 206 -10.74 -2.92 -4.99
N GLY A 207 -11.56 -2.04 -5.57
CA GLY A 207 -11.56 -1.77 -7.01
C GLY A 207 -10.24 -1.15 -7.47
N ASP A 208 -9.72 -0.18 -6.72
CA ASP A 208 -8.43 0.46 -6.99
C ASP A 208 -7.27 -0.52 -6.78
N CYS A 209 -7.36 -1.44 -5.80
CA CYS A 209 -6.45 -2.58 -5.69
C CYS A 209 -6.47 -3.46 -6.94
N TYR A 210 -7.63 -3.80 -7.49
CA TYR A 210 -7.74 -4.65 -8.67
C TYR A 210 -7.14 -3.97 -9.91
N ILE A 211 -7.49 -2.70 -10.15
CA ILE A 211 -6.93 -1.91 -11.25
C ILE A 211 -5.40 -1.83 -11.12
N THR A 212 -4.90 -1.60 -9.90
CA THR A 212 -3.46 -1.55 -9.61
C THR A 212 -2.79 -2.91 -9.79
N ALA A 213 -3.45 -4.02 -9.45
CA ALA A 213 -2.94 -5.37 -9.66
C ALA A 213 -2.80 -5.71 -11.15
N VAL A 214 -3.79 -5.36 -11.97
CA VAL A 214 -3.71 -5.53 -13.43
C VAL A 214 -2.60 -4.64 -14.01
N LEU A 215 -2.49 -3.40 -13.54
CA LEU A 215 -1.42 -2.49 -13.95
C LEU A 215 -0.04 -3.07 -13.58
N TRP A 216 0.12 -3.57 -12.36
CA TRP A 216 1.34 -4.22 -11.87
C TRP A 216 1.82 -5.31 -12.83
N LEU A 217 0.94 -6.27 -13.18
CA LEU A 217 1.28 -7.36 -14.11
C LEU A 217 1.71 -6.83 -15.49
N LYS A 218 1.04 -5.81 -16.01
CA LYS A 218 1.41 -5.19 -17.30
C LYS A 218 2.76 -4.47 -17.22
N LEU A 219 3.05 -3.78 -16.12
CA LEU A 219 4.34 -3.12 -15.91
C LEU A 219 5.48 -4.14 -15.78
N LEU A 220 5.27 -5.24 -15.05
CA LEU A 220 6.24 -6.33 -14.97
C LEU A 220 6.56 -6.90 -16.34
N ARG A 221 5.53 -7.19 -17.16
CA ARG A 221 5.76 -7.70 -18.51
C ARG A 221 6.60 -6.73 -19.35
N ARG A 222 6.33 -5.43 -19.26
CA ARG A 222 7.11 -4.40 -19.98
C ARG A 222 8.54 -4.28 -19.46
N LEU A 223 8.75 -4.41 -18.15
CA LEU A 223 10.09 -4.39 -17.56
C LEU A 223 10.91 -5.60 -17.98
N ALA A 224 10.33 -6.80 -17.96
CA ALA A 224 10.99 -8.02 -18.42
C ALA A 224 11.45 -7.90 -19.88
N VAL A 225 10.59 -7.38 -20.76
CA VAL A 225 10.94 -7.12 -22.17
C VAL A 225 12.05 -6.07 -22.28
N LYS A 226 12.03 -5.01 -21.46
CA LYS A 226 13.08 -3.98 -21.47
C LYS A 226 14.45 -4.51 -21.01
N LEU A 227 14.45 -5.43 -20.05
CA LEU A 227 15.68 -6.00 -19.47
C LEU A 227 16.15 -7.26 -20.20
N ASP A 228 15.33 -7.82 -21.07
CA ASP A 228 15.58 -9.06 -21.81
C ASP A 228 15.94 -10.26 -20.91
N ARG A 229 15.26 -10.36 -19.77
CA ARG A 229 15.39 -11.48 -18.81
C ARG A 229 14.21 -11.54 -17.85
N ASP A 230 14.13 -12.65 -17.11
CA ASP A 230 13.23 -12.77 -15.97
C ASP A 230 13.58 -11.78 -14.86
N LEU A 231 12.53 -11.32 -14.17
CA LEU A 231 12.63 -10.31 -13.13
C LEU A 231 12.93 -10.95 -11.78
N VAL A 232 13.76 -10.25 -11.00
CA VAL A 232 14.01 -10.55 -9.59
C VAL A 232 13.47 -9.42 -8.72
N LEU A 233 13.30 -9.68 -7.42
CA LEU A 233 12.79 -8.70 -6.45
C LEU A 233 13.53 -7.35 -6.54
N GLY A 234 14.86 -7.38 -6.65
CA GLY A 234 15.70 -6.17 -6.72
C GLY A 234 15.44 -5.26 -7.92
N ASP A 235 14.75 -5.73 -8.97
CA ASP A 235 14.43 -4.92 -10.15
C ASP A 235 13.29 -3.92 -9.91
N VAL A 236 12.38 -4.26 -8.99
CA VAL A 236 11.18 -3.46 -8.72
C VAL A 236 11.33 -2.57 -7.48
N LEU A 237 12.18 -2.97 -6.53
CA LEU A 237 12.49 -2.14 -5.38
C LEU A 237 13.10 -0.80 -5.81
N LYS A 238 12.80 0.28 -5.07
CA LYS A 238 13.48 1.57 -5.28
C LYS A 238 14.95 1.39 -4.86
N ARG A 239 15.87 1.86 -5.72
CA ARG A 239 17.28 2.02 -5.36
C ARG A 239 17.50 3.38 -4.75
#